data_AF-F5VFX5-F1
#
_entry.id   AF-F5VFX5-F1
#
_cell.length_a   1.000
_cell.length_b   1.000
_cell.length_c   1.000
_cell.angle_alpha   90.00
_cell.angle_beta   90.00
_cell.angle_gamma   90.00
#
_symmetry.space_group_name_H-M   'P 1'
#
loop_
_entity.id
_entity.type
_entity.pdbx_description
1 polymer ?
#
loop_
_entity_poly.entity_id
_entity_poly.type
_entity_poly.pdbx_seq_one_letter_code
_entity_poly.pdbx_strand_id
1 'polypeptide(L)'
;MQNRVFVINKHGKALMPCKPRKARILLRDGKAKVLKKEPFTIQLLYGSTGYKQDVSIGIDSGQRHIGLAVTSQDKVLFQGEVELRQDVKKLIDTRRIYRRSRRNRKTRYRKARFLNRIAKKKDNWLPPSVASKVNHNINWIKRLLSVLPKADLHIEVGKFDMQKMKNPAINGEGYQQGDLYGYQTVKQFVLARDNYTCQVCKKKGGKLKIHHIIYRSLGGTNTVDNLITVCSNCHTTKNHQTGILAKWCKDKKKVNKSYKGATFMNILRRRLYTAFPQAKFQYGAWTTLQRADLRLTKSHYNDAVAISGIRKIKAKPI
;
A
#
# COMPACT_ATOMS: atom_id res chain seq x y z
N MET A 1 -19.83 19.14 -7.61
CA MET A 1 -20.66 18.82 -6.42
C MET A 1 -19.87 19.19 -5.16
N GLN A 2 -20.45 19.88 -4.17
CA GLN A 2 -19.69 20.32 -2.98
C GLN A 2 -19.79 19.27 -1.86
N ASN A 3 -18.65 18.85 -1.33
CA ASN A 3 -18.57 17.93 -0.19
C ASN A 3 -19.40 18.45 1.00
N ARG A 4 -20.26 17.59 1.56
CA ARG A 4 -21.02 17.91 2.77
C ARG A 4 -20.12 17.98 3.99
N VAL A 5 -20.58 18.73 4.98
CA VAL A 5 -19.93 18.89 6.28
C VAL A 5 -20.53 17.88 7.25
N PHE A 6 -19.68 17.12 7.92
CA PHE A 6 -20.10 16.13 8.92
C PHE A 6 -20.54 16.86 10.20
N VAL A 7 -21.56 16.31 10.87
CA VAL A 7 -22.20 16.98 12.02
C VAL A 7 -22.30 16.00 13.17
N ILE A 8 -21.86 16.44 14.35
CA ILE A 8 -22.00 15.73 15.61
C ILE A 8 -22.89 16.56 16.53
N ASN A 9 -23.79 15.91 17.28
CA ASN A 9 -24.65 16.61 18.24
C ASN A 9 -23.89 16.98 19.53
N LYS A 10 -24.54 17.72 20.43
CA LYS A 10 -23.98 18.10 21.75
C LYS A 10 -23.51 16.88 22.57
N HIS A 11 -24.19 15.74 22.42
CA HIS A 11 -23.91 14.50 23.14
C HIS A 11 -22.90 13.57 22.44
N GLY A 12 -22.20 14.04 21.40
CA GLY A 12 -21.17 13.25 20.71
C GLY A 12 -21.69 12.20 19.72
N LYS A 13 -23.00 12.14 19.45
CA LYS A 13 -23.59 11.23 18.46
C LYS A 13 -23.57 11.87 17.06
N ALA A 14 -23.16 11.10 16.06
CA ALA A 14 -23.14 11.53 14.67
C ALA A 14 -24.56 11.72 14.10
N LEU A 15 -24.73 12.78 13.33
CA LEU A 15 -25.94 13.15 12.58
C LEU A 15 -25.67 13.12 11.07
N MET A 16 -26.71 13.32 10.27
CA MET A 16 -26.56 13.41 8.81
C MET A 16 -25.68 14.61 8.40
N PRO A 17 -24.76 14.42 7.44
CA PRO A 17 -23.97 15.52 6.89
C PRO A 17 -24.84 16.61 6.27
N CYS A 18 -24.48 17.87 6.52
CA CYS A 18 -25.21 19.04 6.05
C CYS A 18 -24.49 19.75 4.89
N LYS A 19 -25.20 20.63 4.17
CA LYS A 19 -24.59 21.45 3.11
C LYS A 19 -23.59 22.45 3.73
N PRO A 20 -22.46 22.76 3.07
CA PRO A 20 -21.48 23.73 3.57
C PRO A 20 -22.05 25.10 3.93
N ARG A 21 -23.04 25.60 3.15
CA ARG A 21 -23.76 26.83 3.47
C ARG A 21 -24.40 26.80 4.87
N LYS A 22 -25.06 25.69 5.23
CA LYS A 22 -25.68 25.52 6.55
C LYS A 22 -24.62 25.47 7.66
N ALA A 23 -23.52 24.74 7.43
CA ALA A 23 -22.42 24.69 8.38
C ALA A 23 -21.82 26.08 8.65
N ARG A 24 -21.64 26.91 7.60
CA ARG A 24 -21.13 28.27 7.74
C ARG A 24 -22.06 29.17 8.57
N ILE A 25 -23.37 29.10 8.34
CA ILE A 25 -24.37 29.84 9.12
C ILE A 25 -24.30 29.41 10.60
N LEU A 26 -24.28 28.09 10.86
CA LEU A 26 -24.21 27.57 12.23
C LEU A 26 -22.93 28.01 12.98
N LEU A 27 -21.80 28.08 12.28
CA LEU A 27 -20.54 28.55 12.87
C LEU A 27 -20.56 30.06 13.12
N ARG A 28 -21.09 30.85 12.16
CA ARG A 28 -21.20 32.32 12.28
C ARG A 28 -22.13 32.72 13.43
N ASP A 29 -23.26 32.03 13.55
CA ASP A 29 -24.27 32.31 14.58
C ASP A 29 -23.90 31.72 15.95
N GLY A 30 -22.69 31.17 16.13
CA GLY A 30 -22.22 30.60 17.39
C GLY A 30 -22.94 29.32 17.85
N LYS A 31 -23.74 28.68 16.96
CA LYS A 31 -24.54 27.49 17.28
C LYS A 31 -23.77 26.17 17.13
N ALA A 32 -22.60 26.20 16.51
CA ALA A 32 -21.71 25.07 16.34
C ALA A 32 -20.25 25.48 16.52
N LYS A 33 -19.39 24.50 16.84
CA LYS A 33 -17.94 24.66 16.86
C LYS A 33 -17.25 23.69 15.90
N VAL A 34 -16.08 24.07 15.40
CA VAL A 34 -15.25 23.16 14.59
C VAL A 34 -14.65 22.09 15.49
N LEU A 35 -14.89 20.82 15.17
CA LEU A 35 -14.32 19.69 15.92
C LEU A 35 -13.08 19.12 15.23
N LYS A 36 -13.14 18.90 13.92
CA LYS A 36 -12.04 18.36 13.11
C LYS A 36 -12.01 19.05 11.76
N LYS A 37 -10.81 19.30 11.22
CA LYS A 37 -10.63 19.85 9.88
C LYS A 37 -10.80 18.81 8.77
N GLU A 38 -10.45 17.56 9.06
CA GLU A 38 -10.53 16.45 8.12
C GLU A 38 -11.20 15.24 8.75
N PRO A 39 -12.12 14.57 8.04
CA PRO A 39 -13.05 15.30 7.19
C PRO A 39 -13.66 16.48 7.99
N PHE A 40 -13.99 17.59 7.33
CA PHE A 40 -14.45 18.78 8.04
C PHE A 40 -15.73 18.47 8.82
N THR A 41 -15.64 18.60 10.15
CA THR A 41 -16.67 18.15 11.10
C THR A 41 -16.97 19.26 12.08
N ILE A 42 -18.26 19.58 12.23
CA ILE A 42 -18.75 20.53 13.22
C ILE A 42 -19.52 19.80 14.33
N GLN A 43 -19.47 20.35 15.54
CA GLN A 43 -20.27 19.91 16.67
C GLN A 43 -21.31 20.97 17.02
N LEU A 44 -22.58 20.59 17.10
CA LEU A 44 -23.67 21.46 17.54
C LEU A 44 -23.58 21.70 19.05
N LEU A 45 -23.84 22.93 19.48
CA LEU A 45 -23.85 23.32 20.90
C LEU A 45 -25.23 23.21 21.55
N TYR A 46 -26.27 22.96 20.74
CA TYR A 46 -27.65 22.78 21.16
C TYR A 46 -28.13 21.34 20.90
N GLY A 47 -29.22 20.96 21.57
CA GLY A 47 -29.83 19.63 21.42
C GLY A 47 -30.46 19.47 20.04
N SER A 48 -30.22 18.33 19.39
CA SER A 48 -30.87 17.98 18.13
C SER A 48 -31.02 16.47 18.00
N THR A 49 -32.27 16.02 17.88
CA THR A 49 -32.68 14.66 17.53
C THR A 49 -32.89 14.60 16.02
N GLY A 50 -31.79 14.71 15.26
CA GLY A 50 -31.87 14.75 13.80
C GLY A 50 -32.30 13.40 13.20
N TYR A 51 -33.18 13.45 12.20
CA TYR A 51 -33.52 12.33 11.31
C TYR A 51 -32.26 11.73 10.66
N LYS A 52 -32.20 10.40 10.60
CA LYS A 52 -31.07 9.64 10.04
C LYS A 52 -31.54 8.85 8.84
N GLN A 53 -30.79 8.95 7.75
CA GLN A 53 -30.94 8.11 6.57
C GLN A 53 -29.84 7.07 6.57
N ASP A 54 -30.06 5.96 5.85
CA ASP A 54 -29.01 4.98 5.63
C ASP A 54 -27.89 5.57 4.79
N VAL A 55 -26.66 5.28 5.21
CA VAL A 55 -25.44 5.80 4.61
C VAL A 55 -24.55 4.62 4.24
N SER A 56 -24.03 4.64 3.02
CA SER A 56 -23.03 3.68 2.55
C SER A 56 -21.70 4.37 2.31
N ILE A 57 -20.62 3.76 2.78
CA ILE A 57 -19.25 4.21 2.61
C ILE A 57 -18.57 3.29 1.60
N GLY A 58 -18.01 3.86 0.54
CA GLY A 58 -17.14 3.15 -0.39
C GLY A 58 -15.69 3.51 -0.16
N ILE A 59 -14.82 2.50 -0.12
CA ILE A 59 -13.38 2.65 0.09
C ILE A 59 -12.62 1.94 -1.03
N ASP A 60 -11.91 2.70 -1.85
CA ASP A 60 -10.89 2.18 -2.74
C ASP A 60 -9.55 2.15 -1.99
N SER A 61 -9.15 0.95 -1.56
CA SER A 61 -7.95 0.77 -0.73
C SER A 61 -6.70 0.60 -1.60
N GLY A 62 -5.62 1.31 -1.27
CA GLY A 62 -4.44 1.32 -2.13
C GLY A 62 -3.11 1.52 -1.39
N GLN A 63 -2.01 1.35 -2.15
CA GLN A 63 -0.64 1.49 -1.63
C GLN A 63 -0.14 2.94 -1.59
N ARG A 64 -0.65 3.79 -2.47
CA ARG A 64 -0.28 5.20 -2.60
C ARG A 64 -1.45 6.13 -2.36
N HIS A 65 -2.62 5.80 -2.88
CA HIS A 65 -3.81 6.59 -2.73
C HIS A 65 -4.92 5.75 -2.09
N ILE A 66 -5.85 6.41 -1.40
CA ILE A 66 -7.09 5.83 -0.91
C ILE A 66 -8.23 6.68 -1.45
N GLY A 67 -9.17 6.06 -2.15
CA GLY A 67 -10.43 6.68 -2.52
C GLY A 67 -11.44 6.53 -1.39
N LEU A 68 -12.14 7.62 -1.06
CA LEU A 68 -13.16 7.65 -0.02
C LEU A 68 -14.43 8.25 -0.59
N ALA A 69 -15.56 7.57 -0.41
CA ALA A 69 -16.87 8.11 -0.76
C ALA A 69 -17.91 7.78 0.30
N VAL A 70 -18.84 8.72 0.49
CA VAL A 70 -20.01 8.56 1.35
C VAL A 70 -21.22 8.87 0.51
N THR A 71 -22.15 7.93 0.46
CA THR A 71 -23.37 8.00 -0.34
C THR A 71 -24.58 7.72 0.52
N SER A 72 -25.72 8.27 0.13
CA SER A 72 -27.02 7.96 0.73
C SER A 72 -28.07 8.10 -0.35
N GLN A 73 -28.85 7.02 -0.57
CA GLN A 73 -29.77 6.91 -1.69
C GLN A 73 -29.05 7.26 -3.01
N ASP A 74 -29.60 8.17 -3.82
CA ASP A 74 -29.02 8.59 -5.12
C ASP A 74 -28.05 9.78 -5.01
N LYS A 75 -27.54 10.09 -3.81
CA LYS A 75 -26.72 11.28 -3.55
C LYS A 75 -25.34 10.90 -3.03
N VAL A 76 -24.31 11.47 -3.66
CA VAL A 76 -22.95 11.50 -3.11
C VAL A 76 -22.87 12.64 -2.09
N LEU A 77 -22.60 12.31 -0.83
CA LEU A 77 -22.50 13.26 0.27
C LEU A 77 -21.08 13.79 0.43
N PHE A 78 -20.10 12.91 0.24
CA PHE A 78 -18.68 13.24 0.36
C PHE A 78 -17.89 12.35 -0.60
N GLN A 79 -16.89 12.91 -1.25
CA GLN A 79 -15.87 12.16 -1.97
C GLN A 79 -14.50 12.81 -1.76
N GLY A 80 -13.45 11.99 -1.75
CA GLY A 80 -12.10 12.51 -1.60
C GLY A 80 -11.06 11.43 -1.85
N GLU A 81 -9.84 11.89 -2.07
CA GLU A 81 -8.68 11.04 -2.25
C GLU A 81 -7.63 11.42 -1.21
N VAL A 82 -7.00 10.42 -0.61
CA VAL A 82 -5.93 10.60 0.37
C VAL A 82 -4.65 10.03 -0.20
N GLU A 83 -3.62 10.86 -0.38
CA GLU A 83 -2.27 10.38 -0.66
C GLU A 83 -1.60 9.89 0.64
N LEU A 84 -1.12 8.65 0.59
CA LEU A 84 -0.41 8.00 1.67
C LEU A 84 1.07 8.38 1.70
N ARG A 85 1.61 8.49 2.91
CA ARG A 85 3.02 8.75 3.16
C ARG A 85 3.96 7.69 2.54
N GLN A 86 4.90 8.11 1.68
CA GLN A 86 5.82 7.22 0.93
C GLN A 86 7.29 7.22 1.41
N ASP A 87 7.71 8.23 2.17
CA ASP A 87 9.10 8.48 2.60
C ASP A 87 9.59 7.57 3.75
N VAL A 88 8.70 6.84 4.42
CA VAL A 88 9.01 6.04 5.63
C VAL A 88 10.19 5.07 5.38
N LYS A 89 10.23 4.42 4.21
CA LYS A 89 11.35 3.52 3.85
C LYS A 89 12.67 4.28 3.79
N LYS A 90 12.70 5.43 3.11
CA LYS A 90 13.88 6.29 2.97
C LYS A 90 14.40 6.70 4.34
N LEU A 91 13.51 7.15 5.25
CA LEU A 91 13.88 7.54 6.61
C LEU A 91 14.46 6.37 7.43
N ILE A 92 13.92 5.16 7.29
CA ILE A 92 14.44 3.96 7.96
C ILE A 92 15.83 3.60 7.44
N ASP A 93 16.05 3.73 6.12
CA ASP A 93 17.33 3.48 5.49
C ASP A 93 18.37 4.53 5.90
N THR A 94 18.02 5.82 5.94
CA THR A 94 18.87 6.89 6.50
C THR A 94 19.24 6.61 7.95
N ARG A 95 18.26 6.25 8.80
CA ARG A 95 18.51 5.86 10.20
C ARG A 95 19.43 4.63 10.31
N ARG A 96 19.37 3.70 9.35
CA ARG A 96 20.26 2.55 9.29
C ARG A 96 21.68 2.97 8.94
N ILE A 97 21.84 3.86 7.95
CA ILE A 97 23.14 4.39 7.51
C ILE A 97 23.84 5.12 8.65
N TYR A 98 23.16 6.05 9.33
CA TYR A 98 23.75 6.78 10.47
C TYR A 98 24.20 5.86 11.61
N ARG A 99 23.39 4.85 11.95
CA ARG A 99 23.77 3.85 12.96
C ARG A 99 24.99 3.02 12.55
N ARG A 100 25.17 2.76 11.25
CA ARG A 100 26.34 2.03 10.74
C ARG A 100 27.58 2.93 10.76
N SER A 101 27.46 4.17 10.27
CA SER A 101 28.55 5.15 10.26
C SER A 101 29.06 5.42 11.68
N ARG A 102 28.17 5.68 12.64
CA ARG A 102 28.55 5.86 14.06
C ARG A 102 29.27 4.64 14.61
N ARG A 103 28.82 3.42 14.28
CA ARG A 103 29.49 2.22 14.75
C ARG A 103 30.93 2.12 14.24
N ASN A 104 31.12 2.36 12.94
CA ASN A 104 32.44 2.33 12.34
C ASN A 104 33.38 3.36 12.97
N ARG A 105 32.89 4.61 13.15
CA ARG A 105 33.73 5.72 13.62
C ARG A 105 33.95 5.78 15.13
N LYS A 106 32.97 5.36 15.94
CA LYS A 106 32.95 5.66 17.40
C LYS A 106 32.71 4.45 18.30
N THR A 107 32.24 3.31 17.79
CA THR A 107 31.95 2.13 18.63
C THR A 107 32.34 0.83 17.94
N ARG A 108 33.56 0.78 17.36
CA ARG A 108 34.06 -0.32 16.54
C ARG A 108 34.05 -1.67 17.28
N TYR A 109 34.46 -1.67 18.55
CA TYR A 109 34.53 -2.87 19.39
C TYR A 109 33.19 -3.28 20.01
N ARG A 110 32.14 -2.46 19.88
CA ARG A 110 30.84 -2.76 20.50
C ARG A 110 30.08 -3.81 19.69
N LYS A 111 29.90 -5.00 20.27
CA LYS A 111 29.12 -6.12 19.70
C LYS A 111 27.72 -5.66 19.25
N ALA A 112 27.32 -6.08 18.06
CA ALA A 112 26.02 -5.77 17.50
C ALA A 112 24.92 -6.61 18.19
N ARG A 113 23.96 -5.94 18.83
CA ARG A 113 22.81 -6.57 19.50
C ARG A 113 21.62 -6.71 18.54
N PHE A 114 21.69 -7.66 17.61
CA PHE A 114 20.62 -7.91 16.63
C PHE A 114 19.38 -8.54 17.27
N LEU A 115 19.57 -9.37 18.31
CA LEU A 115 18.51 -10.07 19.02
C LEU A 115 17.54 -9.11 19.70
N ASN A 116 18.00 -7.94 20.17
CA ASN A 116 17.15 -6.89 20.74
C ASN A 116 16.14 -6.31 19.72
N ARG A 117 16.34 -6.57 18.41
CA ARG A 117 15.38 -6.18 17.36
C ARG A 117 14.29 -7.24 17.15
N ILE A 118 14.51 -8.46 17.62
CA ILE A 118 13.59 -9.59 17.48
C ILE A 118 12.41 -9.47 18.45
N ALA A 119 12.60 -8.86 19.63
CA ALA A 119 11.51 -8.55 20.56
C ALA A 119 10.38 -7.69 19.93
N LYS A 120 10.65 -7.01 18.81
CA LYS A 120 9.66 -6.26 18.02
C LYS A 120 8.92 -7.12 16.99
N LYS A 121 9.43 -8.29 16.63
CA LYS A 121 8.83 -9.26 15.70
C LYS A 121 7.90 -10.22 16.42
N LYS A 122 6.95 -9.68 17.19
CA LYS A 122 5.85 -10.46 17.76
C LYS A 122 4.96 -11.02 16.64
N ASP A 123 4.06 -11.91 17.01
CA ASP A 123 3.02 -12.35 16.09
C ASP A 123 2.28 -11.13 15.49
N ASN A 124 1.91 -11.21 14.22
CA ASN A 124 1.35 -10.12 13.43
C ASN A 124 2.25 -8.90 13.11
N TRP A 125 3.55 -8.94 13.43
CA TRP A 125 4.46 -7.82 13.12
C TRP A 125 4.55 -7.50 11.62
N LEU A 126 4.48 -6.20 11.30
CA LEU A 126 4.72 -5.68 9.96
C LEU A 126 5.94 -4.75 9.95
N PRO A 127 6.73 -4.73 8.86
CA PRO A 127 7.76 -3.72 8.67
C PRO A 127 7.16 -2.31 8.79
N PRO A 128 7.85 -1.33 9.41
CA PRO A 128 7.22 -0.04 9.72
C PRO A 128 6.69 0.72 8.48
N SER A 129 7.33 0.56 7.31
CA SER A 129 6.84 1.14 6.06
C SER A 129 5.52 0.53 5.59
N VAL A 130 5.34 -0.77 5.79
CA VAL A 130 4.10 -1.50 5.46
C VAL A 130 3.04 -1.19 6.52
N ALA A 131 3.40 -1.28 7.80
CA ALA A 131 2.53 -0.99 8.93
C ALA A 131 1.95 0.43 8.85
N SER A 132 2.77 1.43 8.50
CA SER A 132 2.32 2.81 8.34
C SER A 132 1.20 2.91 7.30
N LYS A 133 1.35 2.31 6.12
CA LYS A 133 0.34 2.35 5.05
C LYS A 133 -0.94 1.61 5.42
N VAL A 134 -0.81 0.44 6.05
CA VAL A 134 -1.96 -0.34 6.54
C VAL A 134 -2.74 0.45 7.59
N ASN A 135 -2.03 1.02 8.57
CA ASN A 135 -2.65 1.80 9.64
C ASN A 135 -3.31 3.07 9.10
N HIS A 136 -2.73 3.73 8.10
CA HIS A 136 -3.39 4.89 7.46
C HIS A 136 -4.73 4.49 6.82
N ASN A 137 -4.78 3.38 6.07
CA ASN A 137 -6.04 2.87 5.52
C ASN A 137 -7.09 2.64 6.62
N ILE A 138 -6.72 1.89 7.66
CA ILE A 138 -7.63 1.57 8.78
C ILE A 138 -8.07 2.85 9.51
N ASN A 139 -7.14 3.77 9.78
CA ASN A 139 -7.42 4.99 10.53
C ASN A 139 -8.35 5.93 9.77
N TRP A 140 -8.21 6.05 8.44
CA TRP A 140 -9.13 6.85 7.63
C TRP A 140 -10.55 6.28 7.61
N ILE A 141 -10.68 4.96 7.49
CA ILE A 141 -11.98 4.28 7.59
C ILE A 141 -12.61 4.53 8.96
N LYS A 142 -11.86 4.31 10.06
CA LYS A 142 -12.33 4.60 11.44
C LYS A 142 -12.72 6.06 11.62
N ARG A 143 -11.97 6.98 11.01
CA ARG A 143 -12.23 8.42 11.07
C ARG A 143 -13.57 8.77 10.42
N LEU A 144 -13.88 8.20 9.27
CA LEU A 144 -15.19 8.37 8.62
C LEU A 144 -16.33 7.75 9.42
N LEU A 145 -16.17 6.51 9.89
CA LEU A 145 -17.17 5.83 10.72
C LEU A 145 -17.48 6.62 12.00
N SER A 146 -16.49 7.31 12.59
CA SER A 146 -16.68 8.10 13.80
C SER A 146 -17.56 9.34 13.64
N VAL A 147 -17.75 9.82 12.41
CA VAL A 147 -18.49 11.06 12.11
C VAL A 147 -19.77 10.84 11.33
N LEU A 148 -20.12 9.57 11.08
CA LEU A 148 -21.32 9.17 10.35
C LEU A 148 -22.30 8.43 11.26
N PRO A 149 -23.63 8.55 10.99
CA PRO A 149 -24.59 7.63 11.57
C PRO A 149 -24.28 6.19 11.09
N LYS A 150 -24.89 5.18 11.72
CA LYS A 150 -24.69 3.75 11.41
C LYS A 150 -24.59 3.54 9.89
N ALA A 151 -23.38 3.25 9.41
CA ALA A 151 -23.05 3.24 7.99
C ALA A 151 -22.68 1.84 7.53
N ASP A 152 -23.14 1.47 6.34
CA ASP A 152 -22.75 0.25 5.64
C ASP A 152 -21.39 0.46 4.97
N LEU A 153 -20.41 -0.39 5.26
CA LEU A 153 -19.03 -0.19 4.84
C LEU A 153 -18.67 -1.15 3.72
N HIS A 154 -18.34 -0.59 2.55
CA HIS A 154 -17.92 -1.31 1.36
C HIS A 154 -16.45 -1.02 1.08
N ILE A 155 -15.64 -2.07 0.90
CA ILE A 155 -14.20 -1.95 0.71
C ILE A 155 -13.78 -2.75 -0.52
N GLU A 156 -13.13 -2.09 -1.48
CA GLU A 156 -12.43 -2.81 -2.54
C GLU A 156 -11.10 -3.37 -2.03
N VAL A 157 -10.88 -4.65 -2.30
CA VAL A 157 -9.65 -5.36 -1.99
C VAL A 157 -9.13 -6.12 -3.21
N GLY A 158 -7.82 -6.07 -3.42
CA GLY A 158 -7.14 -6.89 -4.41
C GLY A 158 -6.76 -8.26 -3.84
N LYS A 159 -7.06 -9.33 -4.58
CA LYS A 159 -6.51 -10.68 -4.34
C LYS A 159 -5.53 -11.00 -5.47
N PHE A 160 -4.25 -11.13 -5.13
CA PHE A 160 -3.21 -11.41 -6.11
C PHE A 160 -2.53 -12.74 -5.79
N ASP A 161 -2.54 -13.66 -6.75
CA ASP A 161 -1.71 -14.86 -6.68
C ASP A 161 -0.35 -14.60 -7.31
N MET A 162 0.63 -14.25 -6.49
CA MET A 162 1.95 -13.89 -6.98
C MET A 162 2.69 -15.05 -7.63
N GLN A 163 2.49 -16.29 -7.16
CA GLN A 163 3.16 -17.46 -7.73
C GLN A 163 2.56 -17.78 -9.10
N LYS A 164 1.23 -17.75 -9.22
CA LYS A 164 0.54 -17.92 -10.51
C LYS A 164 0.83 -16.78 -11.49
N MET A 165 1.02 -15.55 -11.01
CA MET A 165 1.48 -14.44 -11.85
C MET A 165 2.92 -14.64 -12.36
N LYS A 166 3.79 -15.30 -11.58
CA LYS A 166 5.18 -15.58 -11.99
C LYS A 166 5.25 -16.79 -12.93
N ASN A 167 4.52 -17.85 -12.62
CA ASN A 167 4.41 -19.06 -13.42
C ASN A 167 2.93 -19.42 -13.58
N PRO A 168 2.29 -19.05 -14.71
CA PRO A 168 0.87 -19.32 -14.94
C PRO A 168 0.49 -20.81 -14.91
N ALA A 169 1.44 -21.70 -15.21
CA ALA A 169 1.25 -23.14 -15.23
C ALA A 169 1.39 -23.81 -13.85
N ILE A 170 1.66 -23.04 -12.78
CA ILE A 170 1.83 -23.59 -11.43
C ILE A 170 0.54 -24.22 -10.91
N ASN A 171 0.62 -25.48 -10.48
CA ASN A 171 -0.49 -26.26 -9.95
C ASN A 171 0.00 -27.14 -8.79
N GLY A 172 -0.92 -27.50 -7.88
CA GLY A 172 -0.68 -28.49 -6.81
C GLY A 172 0.55 -28.19 -5.95
N GLU A 173 1.45 -29.17 -5.85
CA GLU A 173 2.67 -29.11 -5.04
C GLU A 173 3.64 -27.99 -5.46
N GLY A 174 3.54 -27.49 -6.69
CA GLY A 174 4.35 -26.37 -7.17
C GLY A 174 4.21 -25.11 -6.30
N TYR A 175 3.06 -24.90 -5.64
CA TYR A 175 2.88 -23.78 -4.70
C TYR A 175 3.78 -23.89 -3.46
N GLN A 176 4.08 -25.12 -3.03
CA GLN A 176 4.94 -25.40 -1.88
C GLN A 176 6.42 -25.34 -2.26
N GLN A 177 6.74 -25.66 -3.51
CA GLN A 177 8.09 -25.63 -4.06
C GLN A 177 8.43 -24.22 -4.59
N GLY A 178 8.99 -23.37 -3.73
CA GLY A 178 9.45 -22.04 -4.12
C GLY A 178 10.64 -22.07 -5.09
N ASP A 179 11.05 -20.90 -5.59
CA ASP A 179 12.15 -20.74 -6.57
C ASP A 179 13.47 -21.43 -6.18
N LEU A 180 13.71 -21.63 -4.88
CA LEU A 180 14.94 -22.20 -4.33
C LEU A 180 14.79 -23.67 -3.92
N TYR A 181 13.68 -24.31 -4.24
CA TYR A 181 13.44 -25.70 -3.89
C TYR A 181 14.57 -26.60 -4.42
N GLY A 182 15.09 -27.48 -3.57
CA GLY A 182 16.28 -28.30 -3.87
C GLY A 182 17.63 -27.62 -3.64
N TYR A 183 17.67 -26.34 -3.22
CA TYR A 183 18.91 -25.59 -2.97
C TYR A 183 18.99 -25.05 -1.56
N GLN A 184 20.16 -25.19 -0.92
CA GLN A 184 20.39 -24.72 0.45
C GLN A 184 20.55 -23.20 0.53
N THR A 185 21.05 -22.57 -0.55
CA THR A 185 21.27 -21.12 -0.59
C THR A 185 20.89 -20.51 -1.92
N VAL A 186 20.50 -19.23 -1.89
CA VAL A 186 20.35 -18.40 -3.10
C VAL A 186 21.62 -18.44 -3.95
N LYS A 187 22.78 -18.54 -3.30
CA LYS A 187 24.05 -18.58 -4.01
C LYS A 187 24.21 -19.84 -4.85
N GLN A 188 23.95 -20.98 -4.23
CA GLN A 188 24.00 -22.28 -4.89
C GLN A 188 23.03 -22.32 -6.07
N PHE A 189 21.79 -21.84 -5.86
CA PHE A 189 20.77 -21.78 -6.91
C PHE A 189 21.23 -20.95 -8.12
N VAL A 190 21.69 -19.72 -7.90
CA VAL A 190 22.09 -18.81 -9.00
C VAL A 190 23.30 -19.36 -9.76
N LEU A 191 24.27 -19.95 -9.05
CA LEU A 191 25.44 -20.57 -9.69
C LEU A 191 25.04 -21.78 -10.54
N ALA A 192 24.17 -22.65 -10.01
CA ALA A 192 23.68 -23.82 -10.73
C ALA A 192 22.83 -23.43 -11.96
N ARG A 193 21.88 -22.50 -11.80
CA ARG A 193 21.07 -21.93 -12.90
C ARG A 193 21.95 -21.38 -14.02
N ASP A 194 23.04 -20.72 -13.66
CA ASP A 194 23.97 -20.11 -14.61
C ASP A 194 25.06 -21.10 -15.10
N ASN A 195 24.93 -22.39 -14.80
CA ASN A 195 25.90 -23.45 -15.14
C ASN A 195 27.34 -23.11 -14.75
N TYR A 196 27.52 -22.48 -13.57
CA TYR A 196 28.81 -22.01 -13.05
C TYR A 196 29.60 -21.17 -14.08
N THR A 197 28.87 -20.39 -14.88
CA THR A 197 29.41 -19.62 -15.99
C THR A 197 29.17 -18.13 -15.78
N CYS A 198 30.20 -17.32 -16.01
CA CYS A 198 30.06 -15.86 -15.94
C CYS A 198 29.10 -15.37 -17.02
N GLN A 199 28.03 -14.68 -16.63
CA GLN A 199 27.02 -14.22 -17.57
C GLN A 199 27.49 -13.10 -18.50
N VAL A 200 28.55 -12.39 -18.12
CA VAL A 200 29.15 -11.29 -18.88
C VAL A 200 30.15 -11.80 -19.92
N CYS A 201 31.21 -12.50 -19.50
CA CYS A 201 32.27 -12.96 -20.41
C CYS A 201 32.17 -14.42 -20.85
N LYS A 202 31.14 -15.15 -20.39
CA LYS A 202 30.87 -16.56 -20.72
C LYS A 202 31.96 -17.58 -20.32
N LYS A 203 32.98 -17.17 -19.56
CA LYS A 203 33.96 -18.09 -18.97
C LYS A 203 33.33 -18.96 -17.88
N LYS A 204 33.57 -20.27 -17.95
CA LYS A 204 33.12 -21.28 -16.98
C LYS A 204 34.15 -21.46 -15.86
N GLY A 205 33.71 -21.59 -14.62
CA GLY A 205 34.57 -21.87 -13.46
C GLY A 205 35.36 -20.67 -12.91
N GLY A 206 36.24 -20.96 -11.93
CA GLY A 206 37.06 -19.97 -11.23
C GLY A 206 36.36 -19.27 -10.04
N LYS A 207 36.91 -18.12 -9.60
CA LYS A 207 36.36 -17.34 -8.48
C LYS A 207 35.11 -16.56 -8.92
N LEU A 208 33.95 -17.20 -8.80
CA LEU A 208 32.65 -16.66 -9.15
C LEU A 208 31.97 -15.93 -7.97
N LYS A 209 31.29 -14.84 -8.29
CA LYS A 209 30.52 -14.01 -7.36
C LYS A 209 29.12 -13.82 -7.90
N ILE A 210 28.20 -13.51 -6.99
CA ILE A 210 26.84 -13.14 -7.36
C ILE A 210 26.72 -11.63 -7.33
N HIS A 211 26.16 -11.11 -8.40
CA HIS A 211 26.00 -9.69 -8.60
C HIS A 211 24.55 -9.34 -8.94
N HIS A 212 24.16 -8.10 -8.63
CA HIS A 212 22.81 -7.60 -8.88
C HIS A 212 22.72 -6.91 -10.25
N ILE A 213 21.82 -7.37 -11.13
CA ILE A 213 21.58 -6.73 -12.44
C ILE A 213 21.18 -5.26 -12.23
N ILE A 214 20.09 -5.02 -11.49
CA ILE A 214 19.75 -3.70 -10.95
C ILE A 214 20.52 -3.53 -9.65
N TYR A 215 21.39 -2.54 -9.60
CA TYR A 215 22.30 -2.37 -8.47
C TYR A 215 21.53 -2.14 -7.18
N ARG A 216 22.08 -2.63 -6.07
CA ARG A 216 21.49 -2.44 -4.75
C ARG A 216 21.35 -0.96 -4.37
N SER A 217 22.30 -0.11 -4.81
CA SER A 217 22.23 1.35 -4.65
C SER A 217 21.05 1.97 -5.39
N LEU A 218 20.62 1.37 -6.50
CA LEU A 218 19.46 1.77 -7.31
C LEU A 218 18.18 1.03 -6.90
N GLY A 219 18.18 0.34 -5.76
CA GLY A 219 16.99 -0.32 -5.22
C GLY A 219 16.73 -1.75 -5.70
N GLY A 220 17.71 -2.39 -6.34
CA GLY A 220 17.66 -3.79 -6.74
C GLY A 220 17.34 -4.76 -5.60
N THR A 221 16.55 -5.78 -5.91
CA THR A 221 16.13 -6.83 -4.97
C THR A 221 17.13 -7.99 -4.92
N ASN A 222 17.08 -8.81 -3.87
CA ASN A 222 17.84 -10.08 -3.80
C ASN A 222 17.07 -11.26 -4.40
N THR A 223 16.07 -10.99 -5.25
CA THR A 223 15.33 -12.03 -5.97
C THR A 223 16.25 -12.67 -6.99
N VAL A 224 16.11 -13.98 -7.22
CA VAL A 224 16.96 -14.74 -8.14
C VAL A 224 17.01 -14.13 -9.54
N ASP A 225 15.89 -13.54 -10.00
CA ASP A 225 15.77 -12.86 -11.29
C ASP A 225 16.65 -11.60 -11.41
N ASN A 226 17.02 -10.98 -10.28
CA ASN A 226 17.90 -9.81 -10.25
C ASN A 226 19.37 -10.21 -9.95
N LEU A 227 19.67 -11.50 -9.82
CA LEU A 227 20.99 -11.99 -9.46
C LEU A 227 21.60 -12.73 -10.64
N ILE A 228 22.89 -12.51 -10.88
CA ILE A 228 23.68 -13.16 -11.93
C ILE A 228 25.03 -13.61 -11.40
N THR A 229 25.58 -14.64 -12.03
CA THR A 229 26.94 -15.13 -11.80
C THR A 229 27.95 -14.30 -12.60
N VAL A 230 28.96 -13.75 -11.92
CA VAL A 230 30.01 -12.92 -12.50
C VAL A 230 31.38 -13.38 -11.99
N CYS A 231 32.36 -13.54 -12.86
CA CYS A 231 33.73 -13.89 -12.46
C CYS A 231 34.46 -12.69 -11.83
N SER A 232 35.52 -12.96 -11.06
CA SER A 232 36.27 -11.89 -10.38
C SER A 232 36.88 -10.86 -11.32
N ASN A 233 37.23 -11.24 -12.56
CA ASN A 233 37.79 -10.31 -13.57
C ASN A 233 36.72 -9.35 -14.12
N CYS A 234 35.47 -9.81 -14.25
CA CYS A 234 34.36 -8.97 -14.66
C CYS A 234 33.80 -8.14 -13.48
N HIS A 235 33.93 -8.64 -12.26
CA HIS A 235 33.43 -8.01 -11.04
C HIS A 235 34.46 -7.03 -10.43
N THR A 236 34.83 -6.01 -11.19
CA THR A 236 35.79 -4.95 -10.78
C THR A 236 35.13 -3.58 -10.77
N THR A 237 35.69 -2.63 -9.99
CA THR A 237 35.15 -1.26 -9.86
C THR A 237 35.02 -0.55 -11.20
N LYS A 238 36.01 -0.67 -12.08
CA LYS A 238 35.98 -0.11 -13.44
C LYS A 238 34.82 -0.67 -14.25
N ASN A 239 34.61 -1.99 -14.18
CA ASN A 239 33.53 -2.65 -14.89
C ASN A 239 32.13 -2.33 -14.35
N HIS A 240 32.01 -1.97 -13.06
CA HIS A 240 30.76 -1.50 -12.47
C HIS A 240 30.32 -0.11 -12.94
N GLN A 241 31.27 0.75 -13.30
CA GLN A 241 30.96 2.14 -13.66
C GLN A 241 30.71 2.29 -15.16
N THR A 242 31.69 1.90 -15.98
CA THR A 242 31.70 2.16 -17.44
C THR A 242 32.05 0.94 -18.27
N GLY A 243 32.58 -0.12 -17.66
CA GLY A 243 33.02 -1.31 -18.38
C GLY A 243 31.91 -2.32 -18.70
N ILE A 244 32.33 -3.53 -19.02
CA ILE A 244 31.49 -4.58 -19.62
C ILE A 244 30.28 -4.95 -18.74
N LEU A 245 30.43 -4.96 -17.41
CA LEU A 245 29.36 -5.33 -16.49
C LEU A 245 28.27 -4.25 -16.45
N ALA A 246 28.64 -2.97 -16.45
CA ALA A 246 27.69 -1.87 -16.49
C ALA A 246 26.86 -1.86 -17.79
N LYS A 247 27.52 -2.08 -18.93
CA LYS A 247 26.85 -2.22 -20.24
C LYS A 247 25.91 -3.40 -20.25
N TRP A 248 26.40 -4.58 -19.88
CA TRP A 248 25.59 -5.81 -19.81
C TRP A 248 24.34 -5.65 -18.93
N CYS A 249 24.48 -5.05 -17.74
CA CYS A 249 23.35 -4.78 -16.85
C CYS A 249 22.33 -3.79 -17.44
N LYS A 250 22.78 -2.82 -18.25
CA LYS A 250 21.88 -1.88 -18.94
C LYS A 250 21.11 -2.57 -20.07
N ASP A 251 21.77 -3.44 -20.82
CA ASP A 251 21.20 -4.12 -21.99
C ASP A 251 20.23 -5.24 -21.58
N LYS A 252 20.58 -6.01 -20.54
CA LYS A 252 19.77 -7.11 -20.00
C LYS A 252 18.83 -6.69 -18.86
N LYS A 253 18.35 -5.44 -18.85
CA LYS A 253 17.48 -4.86 -17.81
C LYS A 253 16.16 -5.58 -17.53
N LYS A 254 15.81 -6.63 -18.27
CA LYS A 254 14.56 -7.40 -18.10
C LYS A 254 14.63 -8.28 -16.85
N VAL A 255 14.67 -7.66 -15.68
CA VAL A 255 14.34 -8.31 -14.40
C VAL A 255 12.83 -8.40 -14.32
N ASN A 256 12.29 -9.55 -13.91
CA ASN A 256 10.86 -9.72 -13.72
C ASN A 256 10.25 -8.61 -12.85
N LYS A 257 9.02 -8.22 -13.20
CA LYS A 257 8.30 -7.13 -12.54
C LYS A 257 8.20 -7.39 -11.04
N SER A 258 8.58 -6.41 -10.23
CA SER A 258 8.55 -6.56 -8.78
C SER A 258 7.11 -6.62 -8.27
N TYR A 259 6.72 -7.72 -7.64
CA TYR A 259 5.38 -7.91 -7.07
C TYR A 259 5.13 -7.18 -5.74
N LYS A 260 5.95 -6.19 -5.38
CA LYS A 260 5.86 -5.44 -4.10
C LYS A 260 4.46 -4.85 -3.86
N GLY A 261 3.81 -4.35 -4.91
CA GLY A 261 2.45 -3.82 -4.84
C GLY A 261 1.43 -4.92 -4.51
N ALA A 262 1.44 -6.01 -5.26
CA ALA A 262 0.58 -7.17 -5.03
C ALA A 262 0.76 -7.77 -3.62
N THR A 263 2.01 -7.92 -3.16
CA THR A 263 2.30 -8.39 -1.79
C THR A 263 1.68 -7.45 -0.75
N PHE A 264 1.82 -6.13 -0.95
CA PHE A 264 1.23 -5.15 -0.05
C PHE A 264 -0.30 -5.24 -0.03
N MET A 265 -0.94 -5.37 -1.20
CA MET A 265 -2.39 -5.49 -1.29
C MET A 265 -2.92 -6.75 -0.59
N ASN A 266 -2.22 -7.88 -0.72
CA ASN A 266 -2.58 -9.10 0.02
C ASN A 266 -2.47 -8.92 1.54
N ILE A 267 -1.42 -8.23 2.02
CA ILE A 267 -1.26 -7.90 3.45
C ILE A 267 -2.40 -6.97 3.90
N LEU A 268 -2.66 -5.91 3.12
CA LEU A 268 -3.69 -4.93 3.41
C LEU A 268 -5.07 -5.59 3.49
N ARG A 269 -5.41 -6.42 2.51
CA ARG A 269 -6.65 -7.22 2.47
C ARG A 269 -6.85 -7.96 3.79
N ARG A 270 -5.88 -8.78 4.20
CA ARG A 270 -5.99 -9.57 5.45
C ARG A 270 -6.17 -8.67 6.68
N ARG A 271 -5.49 -7.52 6.72
CA ARG A 271 -5.59 -6.56 7.82
C ARG A 271 -6.93 -5.82 7.85
N LEU A 272 -7.52 -5.54 6.69
CA LEU A 272 -8.85 -4.93 6.59
C LEU A 272 -9.94 -5.92 7.00
N TYR A 273 -9.85 -7.19 6.60
CA TYR A 273 -10.75 -8.25 7.10
C TYR A 273 -10.73 -8.36 8.62
N THR A 274 -9.54 -8.34 9.23
CA THR A 274 -9.42 -8.38 10.70
C THR A 274 -9.95 -7.10 11.36
N ALA A 275 -9.71 -5.93 10.77
CA ALA A 275 -10.11 -4.66 11.35
C ALA A 275 -11.61 -4.35 11.20
N PHE A 276 -12.24 -4.84 10.14
CA PHE A 276 -13.63 -4.57 9.78
C PHE A 276 -14.33 -5.86 9.30
N PRO A 277 -14.60 -6.83 10.20
CA PRO A 277 -15.18 -8.12 9.83
C PRO A 277 -16.59 -8.00 9.24
N GLN A 278 -17.33 -6.95 9.63
CA GLN A 278 -18.70 -6.68 9.17
C GLN A 278 -18.75 -5.89 7.84
N ALA A 279 -17.60 -5.53 7.26
CA ALA A 279 -17.55 -4.80 6.00
C ALA A 279 -17.86 -5.72 4.80
N LYS A 280 -18.47 -5.15 3.76
CA LYS A 280 -18.68 -5.81 2.47
C LYS A 280 -17.45 -5.64 1.61
N PHE A 281 -16.80 -6.75 1.27
CA PHE A 281 -15.60 -6.75 0.46
C PHE A 281 -15.93 -7.01 -1.01
N GLN A 282 -15.40 -6.18 -1.90
CA GLN A 282 -15.57 -6.27 -3.34
C GLN A 282 -14.22 -6.36 -4.05
N TYR A 283 -14.22 -6.89 -5.27
CA TYR A 283 -13.03 -7.02 -6.11
C TYR A 283 -13.13 -6.06 -7.31
N GLY A 284 -11.99 -5.55 -7.78
CA GLY A 284 -11.96 -4.47 -8.79
C GLY A 284 -12.61 -4.76 -10.14
N ALA A 285 -12.86 -6.03 -10.49
CA ALA A 285 -13.67 -6.37 -11.67
C ALA A 285 -15.09 -5.81 -11.55
N TRP A 286 -15.71 -5.95 -10.36
CA TRP A 286 -17.03 -5.41 -10.06
C TRP A 286 -17.03 -3.89 -10.06
N THR A 287 -16.01 -3.26 -9.46
CA THR A 287 -15.86 -1.79 -9.46
C THR A 287 -15.82 -1.23 -10.88
N THR A 288 -15.14 -1.92 -11.79
CA THR A 288 -15.01 -1.47 -13.18
C THR A 288 -16.35 -1.47 -13.90
N LEU A 289 -17.17 -2.51 -13.72
CA LEU A 289 -18.51 -2.61 -14.29
C LEU A 289 -19.42 -1.52 -13.71
N GLN A 290 -19.47 -1.43 -12.38
CA GLN A 290 -20.30 -0.44 -11.68
C GLN A 290 -19.95 1.00 -12.08
N ARG A 291 -18.65 1.29 -12.27
CA ARG A 291 -18.17 2.61 -12.71
C ARG A 291 -18.65 2.95 -14.13
N ALA A 292 -18.66 1.95 -15.02
CA ALA A 292 -19.15 2.11 -16.39
C ALA A 292 -20.67 2.39 -16.41
N ASP A 293 -21.44 1.64 -15.62
CA ASP A 293 -22.90 1.84 -15.48
C ASP A 293 -23.24 3.23 -14.96
N LEU A 294 -22.46 3.74 -14.01
CA LEU A 294 -22.60 5.09 -13.45
C LEU A 294 -22.04 6.19 -14.38
N ARG A 295 -21.42 5.83 -15.51
CA ARG A 295 -20.76 6.73 -16.47
C ARG A 295 -19.76 7.68 -15.80
N LEU A 296 -18.94 7.14 -14.89
CA LEU A 296 -17.92 7.89 -14.15
C LEU A 296 -16.53 7.67 -14.76
N THR A 297 -15.72 8.73 -14.77
CA THR A 297 -14.32 8.66 -15.20
C THR A 297 -13.46 7.93 -14.17
N LYS A 298 -12.33 7.37 -14.60
CA LYS A 298 -11.43 6.65 -13.71
C LYS A 298 -10.71 7.61 -12.76
N SER A 299 -10.99 7.48 -11.47
CA SER A 299 -10.28 8.17 -10.39
C SER A 299 -10.53 7.39 -9.09
N HIS A 300 -9.62 7.53 -8.11
CA HIS A 300 -9.76 6.81 -6.83
C HIS A 300 -11.06 7.17 -6.10
N TYR A 301 -11.49 8.44 -6.11
CA TYR A 301 -12.74 8.84 -5.47
C TYR A 301 -13.98 8.38 -6.25
N ASN A 302 -13.94 8.31 -7.59
CA ASN A 302 -15.06 7.78 -8.39
C ASN A 302 -15.17 6.26 -8.26
N ASP A 303 -14.04 5.55 -8.18
CA ASP A 303 -14.00 4.13 -7.86
C ASP A 303 -14.63 3.91 -6.46
N ALA A 304 -14.30 4.75 -5.47
CA ALA A 304 -14.95 4.73 -4.16
C ALA A 304 -16.47 4.99 -4.22
N VAL A 305 -16.94 5.90 -5.07
CA VAL A 305 -18.39 6.11 -5.28
C VAL A 305 -19.04 4.86 -5.85
N ALA A 306 -18.42 4.20 -6.83
CA ALA A 306 -18.95 2.95 -7.39
C ALA A 306 -18.99 1.84 -6.33
N ILE A 307 -17.95 1.71 -5.50
CA ILE A 307 -17.84 0.70 -4.45
C ILE A 307 -18.95 0.82 -3.40
N SER A 308 -19.46 2.03 -3.13
CA SER A 308 -20.45 2.27 -2.08
C SER A 308 -21.81 1.57 -2.33
N GLY A 309 -22.01 0.98 -3.51
CA GLY A 309 -23.24 0.26 -3.87
C GLY A 309 -24.35 1.18 -4.41
N ILE A 310 -24.04 2.43 -4.73
CA ILE A 310 -24.99 3.36 -5.35
C ILE A 310 -25.38 2.89 -6.75
N ARG A 311 -26.70 2.89 -7.04
CA ARG A 311 -27.24 2.44 -8.34
C ARG A 311 -27.48 3.58 -9.32
N LYS A 312 -27.86 4.75 -8.83
CA LYS A 312 -28.15 5.94 -9.63
C LYS A 312 -27.62 7.18 -8.92
N ILE A 313 -27.17 8.17 -9.69
CA ILE A 313 -26.64 9.42 -9.15
C ILE A 313 -27.47 10.58 -9.69
N LYS A 314 -28.21 11.28 -8.82
CA LYS A 314 -29.07 12.43 -9.20
C LYS A 314 -28.28 13.65 -9.68
N ALA A 315 -27.06 13.84 -9.19
CA ALA A 315 -26.16 14.91 -9.62
C ALA A 315 -24.77 14.33 -9.76
N LYS A 316 -24.28 14.22 -11.00
CA LYS A 316 -22.98 13.59 -11.26
C LYS A 316 -21.88 14.29 -10.46
N PRO A 317 -20.99 13.55 -9.78
CA PRO A 317 -19.76 14.12 -9.29
C PRO A 317 -18.99 14.71 -10.48
N ILE A 318 -18.42 15.89 -10.27
CA ILE A 318 -17.48 16.50 -11.23
C ILE A 318 -16.15 15.77 -11.04
#